data_AF-A0A448WF21-F1
#
_entry.id   AF-A0A448WF21-F1
#
_cell.length_a   1.000
_cell.length_b   1.000
_cell.length_c   1.000
_cell.angle_alpha   90.00
_cell.angle_beta   90.00
_cell.angle_gamma   90.00
#
_symmetry.space_group_name_H-M   'P 1'
#
loop_
_entity.id
_entity.type
_entity.pdbx_description
1 polymer ?
#
loop_
_entity_poly.entity_id
_entity_poly.type
_entity_poly.pdbx_seq_one_letter_code
_entity_poly.pdbx_strand_id
1 'polypeptide(L)'
;MLHRPGQDGNQELEQTLNQLLVDMDGMDTTEGVVVFAATNRADLLDKALFRPGRLDRHITIDPPNLTERKEIFNLYLGTSSFI
;
A
#
# COMPACT_ATOMS: atom_id res chain seq x y z
N MET A 1 -30.24 23.75 15.57
CA MET A 1 -29.17 23.21 14.72
C MET A 1 -28.52 22.07 15.48
N LEU A 2 -28.74 20.83 15.05
CA LEU A 2 -28.16 19.65 15.70
C LEU A 2 -26.87 19.30 14.95
N HIS A 3 -25.72 19.58 15.56
CA HIS A 3 -24.43 19.06 15.13
C HIS A 3 -24.43 17.55 15.45
N ARG A 4 -24.31 16.71 14.41
CA ARG A 4 -24.21 15.25 14.53
C ARG A 4 -22.73 14.90 14.67
N PRO A 5 -22.23 14.51 15.86
CA PRO A 5 -20.84 14.14 16.03
C PRO A 5 -20.65 12.76 15.42
N GLY A 6 -19.96 12.68 14.28
CA GLY A 6 -19.65 11.41 13.62
C GLY A 6 -19.48 11.49 12.10
N GLN A 7 -19.75 12.64 11.47
CA GLN A 7 -19.65 12.77 10.01
C GLN A 7 -18.42 13.54 9.52
N ASP A 8 -17.80 14.38 10.37
CA ASP A 8 -16.70 15.26 9.97
C ASP A 8 -15.38 14.50 9.71
N GLY A 9 -15.05 13.48 10.52
CA GLY A 9 -13.78 12.74 10.38
C GLY A 9 -13.67 11.90 9.10
N ASN A 10 -14.79 11.42 8.55
CA ASN A 10 -14.77 10.71 7.27
C ASN A 10 -14.60 11.67 6.09
N GLN A 11 -15.14 12.89 6.19
CA GLN A 11 -15.01 13.88 5.13
C GLN A 11 -13.56 14.37 4.98
N GLU A 12 -12.85 14.58 6.09
CA GLU A 12 -11.43 14.95 6.06
C GLU A 12 -10.55 13.84 5.45
N LEU A 13 -10.84 12.59 5.78
CA LEU A 13 -10.14 11.43 5.21
C LEU A 13 -10.39 11.31 3.70
N GLU A 14 -11.64 11.41 3.27
CA GLU A 14 -12.01 11.39 1.84
C GLU A 14 -11.36 12.55 1.08
N GLN A 15 -11.32 13.74 1.67
CA GLN A 15 -10.72 14.91 1.05
C GLN A 15 -9.19 14.77 0.91
N THR A 16 -8.53 14.22 1.93
CA THR A 16 -7.10 13.91 1.90
C THR A 16 -6.77 12.85 0.85
N LEU A 17 -7.61 11.80 0.76
CA LEU A 17 -7.46 10.76 -0.25
C LEU A 17 -7.62 11.32 -1.66
N ASN A 18 -8.63 12.15 -1.91
CA ASN A 18 -8.85 12.76 -3.21
C ASN A 18 -7.67 13.65 -3.62
N GLN A 19 -7.09 14.40 -2.67
CA GLN A 19 -5.92 15.22 -2.97
C GLN A 19 -4.71 14.35 -3.35
N LEU A 20 -4.46 13.26 -2.61
CA LEU A 20 -3.40 12.31 -2.95
C LEU A 20 -3.60 11.73 -4.36
N LEU A 21 -4.83 11.40 -4.75
CA LEU A 21 -5.13 10.90 -6.10
C LEU A 21 -4.84 11.92 -7.20
N VAL A 22 -5.16 13.20 -6.96
CA VAL A 22 -4.86 14.30 -7.90
C VAL A 22 -3.35 14.51 -8.04
N ASP A 23 -2.63 14.47 -6.92
CA ASP A 23 -1.17 14.62 -6.93
C ASP A 23 -0.52 13.45 -7.67
N MET A 24 -1.01 12.21 -7.48
CA MET A 24 -0.56 11.02 -8.21
C MET A 24 -0.79 11.13 -9.72
N ASP A 25 -1.97 11.61 -10.17
CA ASP A 25 -2.24 11.86 -11.59
C ASP A 25 -1.28 12.92 -12.17
N GLY A 26 -0.79 13.85 -11.35
CA GLY A 26 0.22 14.83 -11.73
C GLY A 26 1.64 14.27 -11.82
N MET A 27 1.97 13.22 -11.05
CA MET A 27 3.31 12.63 -11.00
C MET A 27 3.71 11.90 -12.28
N ASP A 28 2.76 11.37 -13.05
CA ASP A 28 3.01 10.77 -14.38
C ASP A 28 3.73 11.73 -15.35
N THR A 29 3.61 13.04 -15.11
CA THR A 29 4.27 14.09 -15.91
C THR A 29 5.63 14.52 -15.36
N THR A 30 6.01 14.03 -14.17
CA THR A 30 7.27 14.38 -13.49
C THR A 30 8.30 13.28 -13.73
N GLU A 31 9.29 13.55 -14.59
CA GLU A 31 10.38 12.59 -14.83
C GLU A 31 11.13 12.27 -13.52
N GLY A 32 11.27 10.98 -13.21
CA GLY A 32 12.16 10.48 -12.16
C GLY A 32 11.53 10.14 -10.81
N VAL A 33 10.20 10.20 -10.65
CA VAL A 33 9.52 9.77 -9.42
C VAL A 33 8.89 8.39 -9.61
N VAL A 34 9.15 7.47 -8.66
CA VAL A 34 8.52 6.14 -8.61
C VAL A 34 7.85 5.98 -7.25
N VAL A 35 6.56 5.60 -7.26
CA VAL A 35 5.76 5.41 -6.05
C VAL A 35 5.57 3.93 -5.76
N PHE A 36 5.87 3.52 -4.52
CA PHE A 36 5.55 2.18 -4.00
C PHE A 36 4.52 2.30 -2.88
N ALA A 37 3.50 1.45 -2.92
CA ALA A 37 2.49 1.34 -1.88
C ALA A 37 2.35 -0.13 -1.45
N ALA A 38 2.06 -0.34 -0.16
CA ALA A 38 1.84 -1.68 0.40
C ALA A 38 0.61 -1.65 1.32
N THR A 39 -0.20 -2.70 1.26
CA THR A 39 -1.37 -2.87 2.14
C THR A 39 -1.56 -4.34 2.50
N ASN A 40 -2.03 -4.59 3.72
CA ASN A 40 -2.50 -5.91 4.15
C ASN A 40 -4.04 -6.04 4.03
N ARG A 41 -4.72 -4.98 3.57
CA ARG A 41 -6.18 -4.90 3.44
C ARG A 41 -6.57 -4.27 2.10
N ALA A 42 -6.26 -4.97 1.00
CA ALA A 42 -6.58 -4.51 -0.35
C ALA A 42 -8.10 -4.40 -0.60
N ASP A 43 -8.92 -5.15 0.17
CA ASP A 43 -10.38 -5.13 0.13
C ASP A 43 -11.00 -3.78 0.53
N LEU A 44 -10.30 -3.00 1.36
CA LEU A 44 -10.76 -1.69 1.83
C LEU A 44 -10.27 -0.52 0.97
N LEU A 45 -9.41 -0.76 -0.02
CA LEU A 45 -8.86 0.32 -0.82
C LEU A 45 -9.90 0.89 -1.78
N ASP A 46 -9.83 2.21 -1.99
CA ASP A 46 -10.62 2.87 -3.03
C ASP A 46 -10.19 2.34 -4.41
N LYS A 47 -11.17 1.90 -5.20
CA LYS A 47 -10.96 1.40 -6.57
C LYS A 47 -10.32 2.43 -7.50
N ALA A 48 -10.43 3.71 -7.17
CA ALA A 48 -9.81 4.79 -7.92
C ALA A 48 -8.28 4.69 -7.92
N LEU A 49 -7.65 4.08 -6.90
CA LEU A 49 -6.19 3.89 -6.83
C LEU A 49 -5.66 2.93 -7.91
N PHE A 50 -6.50 2.01 -8.40
CA PHE A 50 -6.13 0.94 -9.35
C PHE A 50 -6.32 1.33 -10.81
N ARG A 51 -6.69 2.58 -11.10
CA ARG A 51 -6.85 3.06 -12.48
C ARG A 51 -5.47 3.30 -13.10
N PRO A 52 -5.34 3.11 -14.43
CA PRO A 52 -4.10 3.44 -15.15
C PRO A 52 -3.61 4.86 -14.86
N GLY A 53 -2.29 5.04 -14.71
CA GLY A 53 -1.61 6.27 -14.29
C GLY A 53 -1.47 6.46 -12.77
N ARG A 54 -1.80 5.46 -11.96
CA ARG A 54 -1.72 5.53 -10.48
C ARG A 54 -0.95 4.33 -9.94
N LEU A 55 -1.58 3.49 -9.10
CA LEU A 55 -1.01 2.21 -8.70
C LEU A 55 -1.29 1.21 -9.83
N ASP A 56 -0.54 1.28 -10.91
CA ASP A 56 -0.82 0.48 -12.11
C ASP A 56 -0.37 -0.97 -11.97
N ARG A 57 0.69 -1.19 -11.18
CA ARG A 57 1.32 -2.49 -10.98
C ARG A 57 0.96 -3.03 -9.60
N HIS A 58 0.27 -4.16 -9.60
CA HIS A 58 -0.10 -4.87 -8.38
C HIS A 58 0.67 -6.18 -8.28
N ILE A 59 1.30 -6.38 -7.13
CA ILE A 59 2.01 -7.61 -6.79
C ILE A 59 1.39 -8.13 -5.49
N THR A 60 0.77 -9.29 -5.55
CA THR A 60 0.27 -9.99 -4.36
C THR A 60 1.41 -10.81 -3.77
N ILE A 61 1.56 -10.71 -2.45
CA ILE A 61 2.53 -11.51 -1.69
C ILE A 61 1.75 -12.58 -0.94
N ASP A 62 1.87 -13.81 -1.40
CA ASP A 62 1.25 -14.96 -0.74
C ASP A 62 2.11 -15.44 0.44
N PRO A 63 1.51 -16.12 1.43
CA PRO A 63 2.26 -16.79 2.48
C PRO A 63 3.27 -17.78 1.86
N PRO A 64 4.50 -17.86 2.41
CA PRO A 64 5.52 -18.71 1.82
C PRO A 64 5.15 -20.19 1.89
N ASN A 65 5.53 -20.93 0.86
CA ASN A 65 5.41 -22.38 0.80
C ASN A 65 6.47 -23.08 1.68
N LEU A 66 6.43 -24.41 1.76
CA LEU A 66 7.32 -25.16 2.65
C LEU A 66 8.81 -24.97 2.29
N THR A 67 9.15 -24.90 1.00
CA THR A 67 10.53 -24.70 0.53
C THR A 67 11.00 -23.29 0.87
N GLU A 68 10.21 -22.27 0.55
CA GLU A 68 10.51 -20.87 0.87
C GLU A 68 10.64 -20.65 2.37
N ARG A 69 9.80 -21.30 3.21
CA ARG A 69 9.94 -21.25 4.67
C ARG A 69 11.28 -21.82 5.12
N LYS A 70 11.73 -22.94 4.55
CA LYS A 70 13.06 -23.51 4.86
C LYS A 70 14.18 -22.55 4.47
N GLU A 71 14.06 -21.89 3.34
CA GLU A 71 15.04 -20.87 2.90
C GLU A 71 15.06 -19.67 3.85
N ILE A 72 13.89 -19.16 4.25
CA ILE A 72 13.76 -18.10 5.27
C ILE A 72 14.41 -18.55 6.58
N PHE A 73 14.11 -19.76 7.07
CA PHE A 73 14.73 -20.30 8.28
C PHE A 73 16.25 -20.42 8.16
N ASN A 74 16.77 -20.91 7.02
CA ASN A 74 18.21 -21.00 6.80
C ASN A 74 18.86 -19.62 6.74
N LEU A 75 18.20 -18.61 6.15
CA LEU A 75 18.70 -17.24 6.12
C LEU A 75 18.84 -16.66 7.53
N TYR A 76 17.79 -16.79 8.36
CA TYR A 76 17.75 -16.14 9.68
C TYR A 76 18.38 -16.96 10.80
N LEU A 77 18.39 -18.29 10.71
CA LEU A 77 18.92 -19.20 11.75
C LEU A 77 20.21 -19.93 11.32
N GLY A 78 20.54 -19.95 10.03
CA GLY A 78 21.72 -20.65 9.49
C GLY A 78 23.06 -19.99 9.82
N THR A 79 23.05 -18.84 10.50
CA THR A 79 24.26 -18.23 11.08
C THR A 79 24.17 -18.26 12.61
N SER A 80 24.33 -19.46 13.16
CA SER A 80 24.82 -19.63 14.52
C SER A 80 26.18 -20.34 14.49
N SER A 81 27.12 -19.80 13.70
CA SER A 81 28.52 -19.88 14.11
C SER A 81 28.70 -18.83 15.20
N PHE A 82 28.42 -19.26 16.44
CA PHE A 82 28.92 -18.60 17.63
C PHE A 82 30.45 -18.50 17.47
N ILE A 83 30.94 -17.27 17.32
CA ILE A 83 32.32 -16.92 17.68
C ILE A 83 32.27 -16.48 19.14
#